data_AF-A0AAD8LYY4-F1
#
_entry.id   AF-A0AAD8LYY4-F1
#
_cell.length_a   1.000
_cell.length_b   1.000
_cell.length_c   1.000
_cell.angle_alpha   90.00
_cell.angle_beta   90.00
_cell.angle_gamma   90.00
#
_symmetry.space_group_name_H-M   'P 1'
#
loop_
_entity.id
_entity.type
_entity.pdbx_description
1 polymer ?
#
loop_
_entity_poly.entity_id
_entity_poly.type
_entity_poly.pdbx_seq_one_letter_code
_entity_poly.pdbx_strand_id
1 'polypeptide(L)'
;MQQGQKRVMQISPERETKRKKTMETRKAEEAMMRKCGEILEKLMNSKHGWVFNEPVDVVAFGLKDYYEVVKHPMDLGTVKSKLEILNVHRSMNNYPGRSSELFMQQDLSE
;
A
#
# COMPACT_ATOMS: atom_id res chain seq x y z
N MET A 1 36.58 33.86 -28.47
CA MET A 1 35.77 32.66 -28.13
C MET A 1 36.18 32.21 -26.73
N GLN A 2 35.36 32.41 -25.70
CA GLN A 2 35.63 31.87 -24.35
C GLN A 2 34.96 30.50 -24.23
N GLN A 3 35.75 29.47 -24.01
CA GLN A 3 35.28 28.10 -23.78
C GLN A 3 34.58 28.04 -22.42
N GLY A 4 33.27 27.77 -22.45
CA GLY A 4 32.47 27.54 -21.25
C GLY A 4 32.89 26.24 -20.56
N GLN A 5 33.46 26.36 -19.36
CA GLN A 5 33.71 25.22 -18.49
C GLN A 5 32.37 24.63 -18.03
N LYS A 6 32.05 23.42 -18.50
CA LYS A 6 30.94 22.62 -17.96
C LYS A 6 31.27 22.28 -16.50
N ARG A 7 30.57 22.92 -15.55
CA ARG A 7 30.61 22.53 -14.14
C ARG A 7 30.10 21.10 -14.01
N VAL A 8 31.00 20.14 -13.81
CA VAL A 8 30.65 18.81 -13.32
C VAL A 8 29.99 19.03 -11.96
N MET A 9 28.68 18.79 -11.86
CA MET A 9 27.98 18.84 -10.57
C MET A 9 28.53 17.71 -9.70
N GLN A 10 29.55 18.01 -8.89
CA GLN A 10 30.03 17.10 -7.87
C GLN A 10 28.88 16.90 -6.86
N ILE A 11 28.31 15.70 -6.85
CA ILE A 11 27.28 15.32 -5.90
C ILE A 11 28.01 15.13 -4.56
N SER A 12 27.62 15.88 -3.52
CA SER A 12 28.27 15.73 -2.22
C SER A 12 28.07 14.31 -1.68
N PRO A 13 29.06 13.72 -0.97
CA PRO A 13 28.94 12.38 -0.39
C PRO A 13 27.68 12.19 0.46
N GLU A 14 27.24 13.28 1.10
CA GLU A 14 26.02 13.38 1.91
C GLU A 14 24.72 13.22 1.10
N ARG A 15 24.70 13.68 -0.16
CA ARG A 15 23.58 13.47 -1.09
C ARG A 15 23.54 12.03 -1.59
N GLU A 16 24.68 11.37 -1.73
CA GLU A 16 24.75 9.95 -2.10
C GLU A 16 24.33 9.02 -0.96
N THR A 17 24.79 9.27 0.27
CA THR A 17 24.38 8.48 1.44
C THR A 17 22.89 8.61 1.72
N LYS A 18 22.33 9.83 1.60
CA LYS A 18 20.88 10.06 1.72
C LYS A 18 20.09 9.31 0.64
N ARG A 19 20.53 9.36 -0.62
CA ARG A 19 19.90 8.61 -1.73
C ARG A 19 19.96 7.11 -1.51
N LYS A 20 21.11 6.55 -1.11
CA LYS A 20 21.27 5.12 -0.81
C LYS A 20 20.34 4.68 0.33
N LYS A 21 20.26 5.46 1.41
CA LYS A 21 19.36 5.17 2.54
C LYS A 21 17.89 5.14 2.11
N THR A 22 17.44 6.12 1.32
CA THR A 22 16.05 6.14 0.82
C THR A 22 15.73 4.92 -0.06
N MET A 23 16.68 4.49 -0.90
CA MET A 23 16.48 3.33 -1.78
C MET A 23 16.40 2.01 -0.99
N GLU A 24 17.23 1.84 0.03
CA GLU A 24 17.19 0.64 0.88
C GLU A 24 15.92 0.56 1.73
N THR A 25 15.44 1.69 2.28
CA THR A 25 14.15 1.73 2.97
C THR A 25 13.00 1.31 2.05
N ARG A 26 12.98 1.77 0.79
CA ARG A 26 11.94 1.39 -0.19
C ARG A 26 11.95 -0.11 -0.49
N LYS A 27 13.12 -0.68 -0.74
CA LYS A 27 13.26 -2.13 -0.97
C LYS A 27 12.75 -2.95 0.23
N ALA A 28 13.06 -2.50 1.45
CA ALA A 28 12.60 -3.17 2.66
C ALA A 28 11.07 -3.12 2.79
N GLU A 29 10.46 -1.97 2.51
CA GLU A 29 9.00 -1.83 2.52
C GLU A 29 8.34 -2.68 1.42
N GLU A 30 8.87 -2.70 0.20
CA GLU A 30 8.36 -3.56 -0.89
C GLU A 30 8.41 -5.04 -0.51
N ALA A 31 9.51 -5.49 0.11
CA ALA A 31 9.62 -6.85 0.61
C ALA A 31 8.60 -7.15 1.72
N MET A 32 8.33 -6.19 2.60
CA MET A 32 7.31 -6.31 3.65
C MET A 32 5.91 -6.40 3.05
N MET A 33 5.58 -5.56 2.07
CA MET A 33 4.27 -5.59 1.39
C MET A 33 4.02 -6.94 0.70
N ARG A 34 5.04 -7.49 0.03
CA ARG A 34 4.96 -8.82 -0.57
C ARG A 34 4.67 -9.90 0.49
N LYS A 35 5.40 -9.86 1.61
CA LYS A 35 5.16 -10.78 2.74
C LYS A 35 3.75 -10.64 3.31
N CYS A 36 3.21 -9.43 3.40
CA CYS A 36 1.82 -9.22 3.82
C CYS A 36 0.83 -9.92 2.88
N GLY A 37 1.06 -9.85 1.56
CA GLY A 37 0.25 -10.58 0.58
C GLY A 37 0.32 -12.10 0.78
N GLU A 38 1.53 -12.64 0.93
CA GLU A 38 1.74 -14.08 1.17
C GLU A 38 1.06 -14.57 2.47
N ILE A 39 1.10 -13.77 3.53
CA ILE A 39 0.43 -14.09 4.80
C ILE A 39 -1.09 -14.04 4.61
N LEU A 40 -1.59 -13.02 3.93
CA LEU A 40 -3.02 -12.84 3.67
C LEU A 40 -3.59 -14.03 2.88
N GLU A 41 -2.91 -14.45 1.80
CA GLU A 41 -3.33 -15.63 1.04
C GLU A 41 -3.39 -16.90 1.89
N LYS A 42 -2.41 -17.11 2.80
CA LYS A 42 -2.42 -18.25 3.72
C LYS A 42 -3.61 -18.21 4.69
N LEU A 43 -3.97 -17.02 5.19
CA LEU A 43 -5.13 -16.86 6.08
C LEU A 43 -6.44 -17.14 5.33
N MET A 44 -6.60 -16.56 4.13
CA MET A 44 -7.79 -16.71 3.30
C MET A 44 -8.05 -18.17 2.88
N ASN A 45 -6.97 -18.92 2.62
CA ASN A 45 -7.03 -20.33 2.20
C ASN A 45 -7.00 -21.32 3.37
N SER A 46 -7.01 -20.84 4.61
CA SER A 46 -7.05 -21.72 5.78
C SER A 46 -8.40 -22.46 5.88
N LYS A 47 -8.43 -23.57 6.65
CA LYS A 47 -9.64 -24.38 6.88
C LYS A 47 -10.89 -23.55 7.28
N HIS A 48 -10.65 -22.44 7.98
CA HIS A 48 -11.70 -21.55 8.48
C HIS A 48 -11.68 -20.17 7.81
N GLY A 49 -10.87 -19.98 6.77
CA GLY A 49 -10.69 -18.71 6.07
C GLY A 49 -11.97 -18.20 5.43
N TRP A 50 -12.83 -19.12 4.97
CA TRP A 50 -14.11 -18.78 4.34
C TRP A 50 -15.00 -17.86 5.19
N VAL A 51 -14.98 -17.98 6.53
CA VAL A 51 -15.78 -17.12 7.44
C VAL A 51 -15.30 -15.68 7.44
N PHE A 52 -14.03 -15.44 7.08
CA PHE A 52 -13.38 -14.14 7.12
C PHE A 52 -13.14 -13.56 5.73
N ASN A 53 -13.44 -14.28 4.65
CA ASN A 53 -13.12 -13.83 3.29
C ASN A 53 -14.08 -12.76 2.76
N GLU A 54 -15.26 -12.65 3.37
CA GLU A 54 -16.31 -11.69 3.01
C GLU A 54 -16.84 -11.00 4.28
N PRO A 55 -17.48 -9.82 4.14
CA PRO A 55 -18.17 -9.17 5.26
C PRO A 55 -19.18 -10.10 5.93
N VAL A 56 -19.40 -9.92 7.23
CA VAL A 56 -20.39 -10.70 7.98
C VAL A 56 -21.80 -10.42 7.45
N ASP A 57 -22.49 -11.46 6.99
CA ASP A 57 -23.90 -11.38 6.61
C ASP A 57 -24.81 -11.37 7.85
N VAL A 58 -25.00 -10.18 8.40
CA VAL A 58 -25.81 -9.97 9.61
C VAL A 58 -27.27 -10.39 9.45
N VAL A 59 -27.81 -10.34 8.22
CA VAL A 59 -29.21 -10.68 7.95
C VAL A 59 -29.38 -12.19 7.91
N ALA A 60 -28.52 -12.89 7.14
CA ALA A 60 -28.56 -14.34 7.06
C ALA A 60 -28.33 -15.02 8.42
N PHE A 61 -27.48 -14.43 9.27
CA PHE A 61 -27.19 -14.95 10.60
C PHE A 61 -28.11 -14.41 11.71
N GLY A 62 -29.03 -13.49 11.40
CA GLY A 62 -29.97 -12.93 12.38
C GLY A 62 -29.31 -12.12 13.50
N LEU A 63 -28.17 -11.49 13.23
CA LEU A 63 -27.36 -10.76 14.21
C LEU A 63 -27.86 -9.33 14.40
N LYS A 64 -28.89 -9.17 15.24
CA LYS A 64 -29.61 -7.89 15.39
C LYS A 64 -28.79 -6.76 16.00
N ASP A 65 -27.84 -7.09 16.88
CA ASP A 65 -26.99 -6.17 17.62
C ASP A 65 -25.56 -6.08 17.04
N TYR A 66 -25.31 -6.66 15.86
CA TYR A 66 -23.96 -6.78 15.31
C TYR A 66 -23.23 -5.44 15.23
N TYR A 67 -23.86 -4.41 14.65
CA TYR A 67 -23.25 -3.08 14.52
C TYR A 67 -23.31 -2.25 15.83
N GLU A 68 -24.06 -2.72 16.83
CA GLU A 68 -23.99 -2.15 18.18
C GLU A 68 -22.72 -2.59 18.90
N VAL A 69 -22.23 -3.80 18.65
CA VAL A 69 -21.01 -4.35 19.25
C VAL A 69 -19.79 -4.11 18.36
N VAL A 70 -19.89 -4.40 17.05
CA VAL A 70 -18.80 -4.30 16.07
C VAL A 70 -18.90 -2.99 15.32
N LYS A 71 -18.12 -1.99 15.76
CA LYS A 71 -18.17 -0.62 15.23
C LYS A 71 -17.48 -0.43 13.88
N HIS A 72 -16.47 -1.24 13.59
CA HIS A 72 -15.70 -1.17 12.35
C HIS A 72 -15.56 -2.58 11.77
N PRO A 73 -16.61 -3.10 11.12
CA PRO A 73 -16.57 -4.40 10.45
C PRO A 73 -15.40 -4.47 9.47
N MET A 74 -14.79 -5.65 9.36
CA MET A 74 -13.67 -5.91 8.46
C MET A 74 -13.65 -7.39 8.08
N ASP A 75 -13.18 -7.65 6.86
CA ASP A 75 -12.96 -8.97 6.30
C ASP A 75 -11.66 -9.00 5.48
N LEU A 76 -11.14 -10.20 5.22
CA LEU A 76 -9.90 -10.43 4.49
C LEU A 76 -10.01 -10.04 3.01
N GLY A 77 -11.21 -10.07 2.42
CA GLY A 77 -11.47 -9.53 1.09
C GLY A 77 -11.22 -8.02 1.05
N THR A 78 -11.78 -7.28 1.98
CA THR A 78 -11.54 -5.83 2.14
C THR A 78 -10.05 -5.54 2.39
N VAL A 79 -9.38 -6.32 3.24
CA VAL A 79 -7.92 -6.17 3.47
C VAL A 79 -7.14 -6.42 2.18
N LYS A 80 -7.52 -7.42 1.39
CA LYS A 80 -6.89 -7.73 0.10
C LYS A 80 -7.01 -6.58 -0.88
N SER A 81 -8.22 -6.03 -1.07
CA SER A 81 -8.45 -4.88 -1.95
C SER A 81 -7.61 -3.67 -1.53
N LYS A 82 -7.53 -3.37 -0.22
CA LYS A 82 -6.69 -2.29 0.30
C LYS A 82 -5.21 -2.52 0.02
N LEU A 83 -4.74 -3.76 0.21
CA LEU A 83 -3.35 -4.12 -0.04
C LEU A 83 -2.97 -3.94 -1.52
N GLU A 84 -3.86 -4.32 -2.44
CA GLU A 84 -3.68 -4.16 -3.88
C GLU A 84 -3.63 -2.67 -4.28
N ILE A 85 -4.58 -1.87 -3.77
CA ILE A 85 -4.61 -0.41 -3.99
C ILE A 85 -3.31 0.23 -3.50
N LEU A 86 -2.84 -0.11 -2.30
CA LEU A 86 -1.60 0.42 -1.73
C LEU A 86 -0.38 0.04 -2.57
N ASN A 87 -0.33 -1.19 -3.10
CA ASN A 87 0.75 -1.63 -3.98
C ASN A 87 0.75 -0.86 -5.30
N VAL A 88 -0.42 -0.63 -5.90
CA VAL A 88 -0.56 0.15 -7.15
C VAL A 88 -0.14 1.61 -6.93
N HIS A 89 -0.66 2.28 -5.89
CA HIS A 89 -0.30 3.65 -5.56
C HIS A 89 1.19 3.82 -5.26
N ARG A 90 1.79 2.88 -4.53
CA ARG A 90 3.23 2.89 -4.24
C ARG A 90 4.06 2.75 -5.52
N SER A 91 3.68 1.83 -6.41
CA SER A 91 4.33 1.66 -7.72
C SER A 91 4.29 2.94 -8.55
N MET A 92 3.15 3.65 -8.54
CA MET A 92 3.00 4.93 -9.25
C MET A 92 3.82 6.06 -8.63
N ASN A 93 3.90 6.13 -7.30
CA ASN A 93 4.71 7.12 -6.57
C ASN A 93 6.23 6.90 -6.70
N ASN A 94 6.66 5.74 -7.21
CA ASN A 94 8.07 5.48 -7.51
C ASN A 94 8.55 6.15 -8.81
N TYR A 95 7.66 6.76 -9.61
CA TYR A 95 8.05 7.59 -10.75
C TYR A 95 8.36 9.02 -10.30
N PRO A 96 9.58 9.53 -10.54
CA PRO A 96 9.92 10.90 -10.20
C PRO A 96 9.06 11.88 -11.01
N GLY A 97 8.21 12.66 -10.32
CA GLY A 97 7.45 13.77 -10.92
C GLY A 97 5.92 13.67 -10.90
N ARG A 98 5.32 12.63 -10.29
CA ARG A 98 3.85 12.54 -10.17
C ARG A 98 3.42 12.86 -8.73
N SER A 99 2.60 13.90 -8.55
CA SER A 99 2.02 14.26 -7.25
C SER A 99 0.95 13.25 -6.86
N SER A 100 1.01 12.74 -5.63
CA SER A 100 0.06 11.76 -5.06
C SER A 100 -1.35 12.31 -4.86
N GLU A 101 -1.56 13.63 -4.97
CA GLU A 101 -2.86 14.27 -4.77
C GLU A 101 -3.88 13.96 -5.87
N LEU A 102 -3.44 13.71 -7.12
CA LEU A 102 -4.37 13.53 -8.25
C LEU A 102 -5.18 12.22 -8.21
N PHE A 103 -4.73 11.21 -7.47
CA PHE A 103 -5.42 9.91 -7.41
C PHE A 103 -6.40 9.79 -6.24
N MET A 104 -6.15 10.49 -5.13
CA MET A 104 -7.05 10.47 -3.96
C MET A 104 -8.36 11.23 -4.19
N GLN A 105 -8.48 12.03 -5.26
CA GLN A 105 -9.66 12.82 -5.56
C GLN A 105 -10.69 12.13 -6.46
N GLN A 106 -10.45 10.90 -6.94
CA GLN A 106 -11.41 10.19 -7.81
C GLN A 106 -12.19 9.06 -7.11
N ASP A 107 -11.77 8.57 -5.95
CA ASP A 107 -12.41 7.42 -5.26
C ASP A 107 -13.22 7.79 -3.99
N LEU A 108 -13.53 9.07 -3.76
CA LEU A 108 -14.37 9.53 -2.63
C LEU A 108 -15.82 9.84 -3.02
N SER A 109 -16.27 9.40 -4.19
CA SER A 109 -17.69 9.48 -4.59
C SER A 109 -18.16 8.18 -5.21
N GLU A 110 -18.55 7.23 -4.36
CA GLU A 110 -19.82 6.48 -4.41
C GLU A 110 -19.97 5.65 -3.13
#